data_AF-A0A639P1X4-F1
#
_entry.id   AF-A0A639P1X4-F1
#
_cell.length_a   1.000
_cell.length_b   1.000
_cell.length_c   1.000
_cell.angle_alpha   90.00
_cell.angle_beta   90.00
_cell.angle_gamma   90.00
#
_symmetry.space_group_name_H-M   'P 1'
#
loop_
_entity.id
_entity.type
_entity.pdbx_description
1 polymer ?
#
loop_
_entity_poly.entity_id
_entity_poly.type
_entity_poly.pdbx_seq_one_letter_code
_entity_poly.pdbx_strand_id
1 'polypeptide(L)' 'GLCSAPLCAEILAAQMSNEPIPLDAGTLAALNPNRLWVRKLLKGKAVK' A
#
# COMPACT_ATOMS: atom_id res chain seq x y z
N GLY A 1 1.95 -8.12 12.82
CA GLY A 1 3.31 -8.48 13.26
C GLY A 1 3.63 -9.86 12.74
N LEU A 2 3.48 -10.90 13.57
CA LEU A 2 3.82 -12.28 13.20
C LEU A 2 3.04 -12.81 11.97
N CYS A 3 1.73 -12.57 11.89
CA CYS A 3 0.93 -13.07 10.76
C CYS A 3 1.07 -12.22 9.49
N SER A 4 1.31 -10.92 9.62
CA SER A 4 1.31 -9.98 8.49
C SER A 4 2.71 -9.71 7.93
N ALA A 5 3.75 -9.90 8.73
CA ALA A 5 5.12 -9.60 8.32
C ALA A 5 5.59 -10.38 7.09
N PRO A 6 5.33 -11.70 6.95
CA PRO A 6 5.80 -12.45 5.78
C PRO A 6 5.25 -11.88 4.47
N LEU A 7 3.92 -11.67 4.39
CA LEU A 7 3.29 -11.13 3.19
C LEU A 7 3.73 -9.68 2.90
N CYS A 8 3.86 -8.84 3.94
CA CYS A 8 4.35 -7.47 3.76
C CYS A 8 5.80 -7.41 3.26
N ALA A 9 6.65 -8.35 3.69
CA ALA A 9 8.03 -8.44 3.24
C ALA A 9 8.09 -8.78 1.74
N GLU A 10 7.31 -9.78 1.29
CA GLU A 10 7.19 -10.15 -0.12
C GLU A 10 6.69 -8.99 -0.99
N ILE A 11 5.65 -8.28 -0.56
CA ILE A 11 5.13 -7.11 -1.29
C ILE A 11 6.22 -6.06 -1.48
N LEU A 12 6.99 -5.77 -0.42
CA LEU A 12 8.07 -4.77 -0.48
C LEU A 12 9.21 -5.24 -1.38
N ALA A 13 9.63 -6.50 -1.28
CA ALA A 13 10.69 -7.08 -2.09
C ALA A 13 10.32 -7.08 -3.59
N ALA A 14 9.10 -7.52 -3.93
CA ALA A 14 8.59 -7.50 -5.29
C ALA A 14 8.52 -6.06 -5.85
N GLN A 15 8.03 -5.11 -5.05
CA GLN A 15 7.96 -3.70 -5.45
C GLN A 15 9.34 -3.09 -5.72
N MET A 16 10.33 -3.37 -4.87
CA MET A 16 11.71 -2.88 -5.05
C MET A 16 12.41 -3.51 -6.25
N SER A 17 12.06 -4.75 -6.58
CA SER A 17 12.66 -5.52 -7.68
C SER A 17 11.92 -5.35 -9.02
N ASN A 18 10.85 -4.56 -9.05
CA ASN A 18 9.93 -4.40 -10.19
C ASN A 18 9.31 -5.73 -10.65
N GLU A 19 9.00 -6.62 -9.71
CA GLU A 19 8.33 -7.88 -9.95
C GLU A 19 6.80 -7.76 -9.75
N PRO A 20 6.00 -8.67 -10.31
CA PRO A 20 4.56 -8.69 -10.08
C PRO A 20 4.21 -8.84 -8.59
N ILE A 21 3.41 -7.92 -8.07
CA ILE A 21 3.01 -7.90 -6.66
C ILE A 21 1.82 -8.86 -6.45
N PRO A 22 1.83 -9.75 -5.43
CA PRO A 22 0.84 -10.81 -5.26
C PRO A 22 -0.47 -10.34 -4.59
N LEU A 23 -0.98 -9.18 -4.98
CA LEU A 23 -2.22 -8.60 -4.44
C LEU A 23 -2.94 -7.75 -5.48
N ASP A 24 -4.25 -7.57 -5.30
CA ASP A 24 -5.05 -6.65 -6.09
C ASP A 24 -4.77 -5.18 -5.73
N ALA A 25 -5.09 -4.28 -6.66
CA ALA A 25 -4.84 -2.85 -6.52
C ALA A 25 -5.59 -2.21 -5.34
N GLY A 26 -6.79 -2.68 -4.99
CA GLY A 26 -7.57 -2.14 -3.88
C GLY A 26 -6.92 -2.45 -2.54
N THR A 27 -6.48 -3.68 -2.36
CA THR A 27 -5.75 -4.11 -1.16
C THR A 27 -4.39 -3.41 -1.06
N LEU A 28 -3.66 -3.25 -2.17
CA LEU A 28 -2.40 -2.49 -2.17
C LEU A 28 -2.60 -1.01 -1.83
N ALA A 29 -3.66 -0.37 -2.35
CA ALA A 29 -4.00 1.00 -1.98
C ALA A 29 -4.35 1.13 -0.48
N ALA A 30 -4.90 0.09 0.13
CA ALA A 30 -5.18 0.06 1.57
C ALA A 30 -3.92 -0.12 2.43
N LEU A 31 -2.85 -0.70 1.88
CA LEU A 31 -1.54 -0.85 2.55
C LEU A 31 -0.62 0.35 2.35
N ASN A 32 -0.84 1.17 1.32
CA ASN A 32 0.04 2.29 0.98
C ASN A 32 0.17 3.29 2.16
N PRO A 33 1.40 3.68 2.55
CA PRO A 33 1.63 4.66 3.61
C PRO A 33 0.87 5.98 3.41
N ASN A 34 0.70 6.43 2.17
CA ASN A 34 0.02 7.70 1.86
C ASN A 34 -1.52 7.60 1.83
N ARG A 35 -2.12 6.43 2.11
CA ARG A 35 -3.56 6.17 1.91
C ARG A 35 -4.48 7.19 2.57
N LEU A 36 -4.10 7.71 3.74
CA LEU A 36 -4.91 8.66 4.50
C LEU A 36 -4.94 10.04 3.83
N TRP A 37 -3.81 10.47 3.28
CA TRP A 37 -3.71 11.73 2.53
C TRP A 37 -4.43 11.61 1.19
N VAL A 38 -4.16 10.54 0.43
CA VAL A 38 -4.81 10.30 -0.86
C VAL A 38 -6.33 10.27 -0.72
N ARG A 39 -6.87 9.61 0.32
CA ARG A 39 -8.32 9.61 0.60
C ARG A 39 -8.91 11.00 0.87
N LYS A 40 -8.14 11.91 1.48
CA LYS A 40 -8.56 13.31 1.68
C LYS A 40 -8.52 14.08 0.36
N LEU A 41 -7.43 13.95 -0.39
CA LEU A 41 -7.22 14.61 -1.68
C LEU A 41 -8.29 14.22 -2.70
N LEU A 42 -8.61 12.93 -2.81
CA LEU A 42 -9.69 12.42 -3.69
C LEU A 42 -11.08 12.97 -3.33
N LYS A 43 -11.27 13.43 -2.08
CA LYS A 43 -12.51 14.07 -1.60
C LYS A 43 -12.42 15.60 -1.64
N GLY A 44 -11.40 16.18 -2.27
CA GLY A 44 -11.17 17.63 -2.35
C GLY A 44 -10.79 18.28 -1.02
N LYS A 45 -10.34 17.51 -0.02
CA LYS A 45 -9.97 18.02 1.30
C LYS A 45 -8.48 18.30 1.37
N ALA A 46 -8.10 19.44 1.95
CA ALA A 46 -6.71 19.77 2.22
C ALA A 46 -6.05 18.75 3.16
N VAL A 47 -4.81 18.39 2.86
CA VAL A 47 -3.93 17.63 3.76
C VAL A 47 -3.21 18.66 4.63
N LYS A 48 -3.43 18.60 5.94
CA LYS A 48 -2.67 19.35 6.95
C LYS A 48 -1.61 18.44 7.52
#